data_AF-A0A0P9D381-F1
#
_entry.id   AF-A0A0P9D381-F1
#
_cell.length_a   1.000
_cell.length_b   1.000
_cell.length_c   1.000
_cell.angle_alpha   90.00
_cell.angle_beta   90.00
_cell.angle_gamma   90.00
#
_symmetry.space_group_name_H-M   'P 1'
#
loop_
_entity.id
_entity.type
_entity.pdbx_description
1 polymer ?
#
loop_
_entity_poly.entity_id
_entity_poly.type
_entity_poly.pdbx_seq_one_letter_code
_entity_poly.pdbx_strand_id
1 'polypeptide(L)'
;MTRLLGIVGALILVSAGALGAWAAARPPIALLVAPAATDVHITRLHWNEWQISYRVPKAAPWSSAIGRQLEAAGWASDGPAGYGALARTYSHATQLGLGELWEWAYLTVDPLHADRATIRLRRFVHLSWLGAGLPNGAH
;
A
#
# COMPACT_ATOMS: atom_id res chain seq x y z
N MET A 1 -37.72 21.46 -5.46
CA MET A 1 -37.46 20.11 -4.91
C MET A 1 -36.71 19.21 -5.89
N THR A 2 -37.04 19.20 -7.18
CA THR A 2 -36.35 18.42 -8.24
C THR A 2 -34.84 18.70 -8.37
N ARG A 3 -34.40 19.96 -8.21
CA ARG A 3 -32.96 20.29 -8.20
C ARG A 3 -32.18 19.64 -7.05
N LEU A 4 -32.79 19.57 -5.86
CA LEU A 4 -32.15 18.99 -4.68
C LEU A 4 -31.98 17.48 -4.83
N LEU A 5 -33.01 16.80 -5.35
CA LEU A 5 -32.97 15.37 -5.70
C LEU A 5 -31.91 15.06 -6.76
N GLY A 6 -31.75 15.92 -7.78
CA GLY A 6 -30.70 15.78 -8.78
C GLY A 6 -29.28 15.87 -8.18
N ILE A 7 -29.06 16.84 -7.29
CA ILE A 7 -27.77 17.02 -6.60
C ILE A 7 -27.45 15.82 -5.71
N VAL A 8 -28.43 15.36 -4.91
CA VAL A 8 -28.26 14.19 -4.03
C VAL A 8 -28.00 12.92 -4.85
N GLY A 9 -28.73 12.71 -5.95
CA GLY A 9 -28.51 11.58 -6.84
C GLY A 9 -27.12 11.57 -7.46
N ALA A 10 -26.65 12.74 -7.91
CA ALA A 10 -25.29 12.90 -8.45
C ALA A 10 -24.22 12.60 -7.38
N LEU A 11 -24.39 13.10 -6.15
CA LEU A 11 -23.50 12.82 -5.02
C LEU A 11 -23.42 11.33 -4.69
N ILE A 12 -24.56 10.63 -4.69
CA ILE A 12 -24.60 9.18 -4.44
C ILE A 12 -23.87 8.42 -5.55
N LEU A 13 -24.10 8.76 -6.82
CA LEU A 13 -23.42 8.13 -7.96
C LEU A 13 -21.90 8.34 -7.93
N VAL A 14 -21.44 9.56 -7.64
CA VAL A 14 -20.02 9.87 -7.49
C VAL A 14 -19.41 9.11 -6.31
N SER A 15 -20.12 9.04 -5.17
CA SER A 15 -19.65 8.34 -3.98
C SER A 15 -19.56 6.82 -4.22
N ALA A 16 -20.55 6.24 -4.88
CA ALA A 16 -20.56 4.83 -5.26
C ALA A 16 -19.43 4.51 -6.26
N GLY A 17 -19.19 5.40 -7.23
CA GLY A 17 -18.07 5.28 -8.17
C GLY A 17 -16.71 5.34 -7.48
N ALA A 18 -16.53 6.26 -6.53
CA ALA A 18 -15.29 6.39 -5.77
C ALA A 18 -15.03 5.16 -4.87
N LEU A 19 -16.06 4.65 -4.19
CA LEU A 19 -15.97 3.42 -3.39
C LEU A 19 -15.70 2.19 -4.27
N GLY A 20 -16.33 2.11 -5.44
CA GLY A 20 -16.09 1.06 -6.43
C GLY A 20 -14.65 1.07 -6.95
N ALA A 21 -14.13 2.25 -7.30
CA ALA A 21 -12.74 2.42 -7.71
C ALA A 21 -11.75 2.03 -6.58
N TRP A 22 -12.05 2.41 -5.33
CA TRP A 22 -11.25 2.03 -4.16
C TRP A 22 -11.23 0.51 -3.94
N ALA A 23 -12.37 -0.15 -4.10
CA ALA A 23 -12.49 -1.60 -3.95
C ALA A 23 -11.88 -2.38 -5.13
N ALA A 24 -11.95 -1.83 -6.34
CA ALA A 24 -11.40 -2.42 -7.56
C ALA A 24 -9.87 -2.30 -7.62
N ALA A 25 -9.32 -1.18 -7.12
CA ALA A 25 -7.89 -1.03 -6.87
C ALA A 25 -7.51 -1.89 -5.66
N ARG A 26 -7.53 -3.21 -5.79
CA ARG A 26 -7.09 -4.11 -4.71
C ARG A 26 -5.58 -3.90 -4.51
N PRO A 27 -5.12 -3.87 -3.24
CA PRO A 27 -3.69 -3.78 -2.98
C PRO A 27 -2.96 -4.93 -3.69
N PRO A 28 -1.77 -4.72 -4.28
CA PRO A 28 -1.07 -5.76 -5.03
C PRO A 28 -0.36 -6.74 -4.07
N ILE A 29 -1.15 -7.44 -3.24
CA ILE A 29 -0.69 -8.35 -2.20
C ILE A 29 0.23 -9.42 -2.77
N ALA A 30 -0.01 -9.86 -4.00
CA ALA A 30 0.82 -10.85 -4.69
C ALA A 30 2.28 -10.40 -4.86
N LEU A 31 2.54 -9.09 -5.00
CA LEU A 31 3.91 -8.54 -5.07
C LEU A 31 4.61 -8.52 -3.70
N LEU A 32 3.83 -8.62 -2.62
CA LEU A 32 4.31 -8.52 -1.24
C LEU A 32 4.42 -9.89 -0.55
N VAL A 33 4.29 -10.99 -1.30
CA VAL A 33 4.44 -12.35 -0.78
C VAL A 33 5.62 -13.00 -1.48
N ALA A 34 6.63 -13.38 -0.71
CA ALA A 34 7.82 -14.01 -1.26
C ALA A 34 7.49 -15.38 -1.89
N PRO A 35 8.22 -15.80 -2.94
CA PRO A 35 8.16 -17.16 -3.43
C PRO A 35 8.45 -18.15 -2.29
N ALA A 36 7.69 -19.25 -2.22
CA ALA A 36 7.75 -20.25 -1.14
C ALA A 36 7.37 -19.74 0.27
N ALA A 37 6.64 -18.63 0.37
CA ALA A 37 6.02 -18.22 1.62
C ALA A 37 5.01 -19.27 2.12
N THR A 38 5.05 -19.55 3.42
CA THR A 38 4.05 -20.38 4.10
C THR A 38 3.37 -19.58 5.20
N ASP A 39 2.23 -20.07 5.70
CA ASP A 39 1.48 -19.42 6.79
C ASP A 39 1.20 -17.94 6.51
N VAL A 40 0.68 -17.63 5.32
CA VAL A 40 0.39 -16.25 4.93
C VAL A 40 -0.85 -15.74 5.66
N HIS A 41 -0.65 -14.71 6.48
CA HIS A 41 -1.69 -14.03 7.23
C HIS A 41 -1.77 -12.58 6.78
N ILE A 42 -2.99 -12.13 6.49
CA ILE A 42 -3.25 -10.75 6.09
C ILE A 42 -4.25 -10.18 7.09
N THR A 43 -3.79 -9.23 7.89
CA THR A 43 -4.58 -8.56 8.92
C THR A 43 -4.80 -7.13 8.52
N ARG A 44 -6.05 -6.68 8.45
CA ARG A 44 -6.37 -5.25 8.30
C ARG A 44 -6.16 -4.56 9.64
N LEU A 45 -5.25 -3.59 9.69
CA LEU A 45 -4.98 -2.80 10.90
C LEU A 45 -5.89 -1.56 10.96
N HIS A 46 -6.03 -0.87 9.83
CA HIS A 46 -6.89 0.30 9.67
C HIS A 46 -7.65 0.24 8.35
N TRP A 47 -8.55 1.20 8.12
CA TRP A 47 -9.32 1.24 6.87
C TRP A 47 -8.42 1.33 5.62
N ASN A 48 -7.21 1.87 5.77
CA ASN A 48 -6.22 2.07 4.73
C ASN A 48 -4.86 1.43 5.02
N GLU A 49 -4.79 0.52 6.00
CA GLU A 49 -3.54 -0.12 6.39
C GLU A 49 -3.75 -1.61 6.64
N TRP A 50 -2.83 -2.41 6.11
CA TRP A 50 -2.81 -3.86 6.22
C TRP A 50 -1.43 -4.31 6.67
N GLN A 51 -1.39 -5.39 7.45
CA GLN A 51 -0.19 -6.11 7.78
C GLN A 51 -0.25 -7.48 7.12
N ILE A 52 0.81 -7.82 6.40
CA ILE A 52 1.02 -9.11 5.77
C ILE A 52 2.16 -9.78 6.54
N SER A 53 1.89 -10.94 7.10
CA SER A 53 2.88 -11.71 7.86
C SER A 53 2.92 -13.14 7.32
N TYR A 54 4.12 -13.67 7.10
CA TYR A 54 4.30 -15.05 6.62
C TYR A 54 5.67 -15.59 7.03
N ARG A 55 5.83 -16.91 6.88
CA ARG A 55 7.12 -17.58 7.06
C ARG A 55 7.83 -17.75 5.74
N VAL A 56 9.16 -17.68 5.78
CA VAL A 56 10.07 -17.90 4.65
C VAL A 56 11.23 -18.79 5.06
N PRO A 57 11.85 -19.50 4.12
CA PRO A 57 13.09 -20.23 4.39
C PRO A 57 14.19 -19.31 4.94
N LYS A 58 14.75 -19.67 6.10
CA LYS A 58 15.76 -18.87 6.84
C LYS A 58 17.01 -18.50 6.03
N ALA A 59 17.29 -19.23 4.94
CA ALA A 59 18.46 -19.02 4.08
C ALA A 59 18.29 -17.92 3.03
N ALA A 60 17.08 -17.40 2.79
CA ALA A 60 16.83 -16.46 1.70
C ALA A 60 16.62 -15.01 2.21
N PRO A 61 17.30 -14.00 1.64
CA PRO A 61 17.03 -12.60 1.92
C PRO A 61 15.72 -12.17 1.24
N TRP A 62 14.59 -12.60 1.80
CA TRP A 62 13.24 -12.40 1.27
C TRP A 62 12.94 -10.92 0.98
N SER A 63 13.44 -10.01 1.82
CA SER A 63 13.19 -8.57 1.69
C SER A 63 13.83 -8.00 0.42
N SER A 64 15.00 -8.49 0.02
CA SER A 64 15.63 -8.11 -1.25
C SER A 64 14.91 -8.71 -2.46
N ALA A 65 14.35 -9.92 -2.33
CA ALA A 65 13.56 -10.52 -3.40
C ALA A 65 12.28 -9.73 -3.68
N ILE A 66 11.55 -9.34 -2.61
CA ILE A 66 10.36 -8.51 -2.72
C ILE A 66 10.72 -7.10 -3.19
N GLY A 67 11.79 -6.50 -2.68
CA GLY A 67 12.26 -5.20 -3.15
C GLY A 67 12.44 -5.15 -4.66
N ARG A 68 13.13 -6.15 -5.24
CA ARG A 68 13.28 -6.26 -6.70
C ARG A 68 11.96 -6.48 -7.44
N GLN A 69 11.02 -7.22 -6.87
CA GLN A 69 9.69 -7.40 -7.48
C GLN A 69 8.89 -6.10 -7.50
N LEU A 70 8.97 -5.32 -6.42
CA LEU A 70 8.33 -4.00 -6.32
C LEU A 70 8.96 -3.02 -7.32
N GLU A 71 10.28 -2.95 -7.36
CA GLU A 71 11.01 -2.11 -8.33
C GLU A 71 10.66 -2.50 -9.78
N ALA A 72 10.62 -3.80 -10.08
CA ALA A 72 10.20 -4.29 -11.40
C ALA A 72 8.74 -3.97 -11.73
N ALA A 73 7.90 -3.80 -10.71
CA ALA A 73 6.51 -3.36 -10.84
C ALA A 73 6.35 -1.82 -10.82
N GLY A 74 7.45 -1.06 -10.86
CA GLY A 74 7.44 0.40 -10.93
C GLY A 74 7.36 1.12 -9.58
N TRP A 75 7.55 0.42 -8.46
CA TRP A 75 7.63 1.06 -7.15
C TRP A 75 8.98 1.76 -6.96
N ALA A 76 8.97 2.94 -6.36
CA ALA A 76 10.15 3.67 -5.96
C ALA A 76 10.67 3.16 -4.61
N SER A 77 12.00 3.08 -4.46
CA SER A 77 12.65 2.79 -3.18
C SER A 77 12.96 4.10 -2.47
N ASP A 78 12.21 4.42 -1.42
CA ASP A 78 12.33 5.70 -0.69
C ASP A 78 13.35 5.63 0.47
N GLY A 79 14.03 4.48 0.63
CA GLY A 79 14.93 4.23 1.75
C GLY A 79 14.17 3.92 3.05
N PRO A 80 14.82 4.00 4.23
CA PRO A 80 14.15 3.78 5.51
C PRO A 80 13.30 5.00 5.89
N ALA A 81 12.00 4.99 5.55
CA ALA A 81 11.04 6.03 5.87
C ALA A 81 9.94 5.50 6.78
N GLY A 82 9.93 5.91 8.05
CA GLY A 82 8.96 5.44 9.05
C GLY A 82 9.19 3.97 9.46
N TYR A 83 8.97 3.67 10.74
CA TYR A 83 9.13 2.34 11.36
C TYR A 83 10.57 1.86 11.69
N GLY A 84 11.62 2.61 11.37
CA GLY A 84 12.97 2.42 11.94
C GLY A 84 14.07 2.01 10.93
N ALA A 85 15.32 1.95 11.39
CA ALA A 85 16.51 1.77 10.54
C ALA A 85 16.58 0.42 9.78
N LEU A 86 15.76 -0.56 10.17
CA LEU A 86 15.69 -1.89 9.54
C LEU A 86 14.50 -2.05 8.59
N ALA A 87 13.69 -0.99 8.41
CA ALA A 87 12.60 -0.99 7.46
C ALA A 87 13.08 -0.53 6.09
N ARG A 88 12.74 -1.27 5.04
CA ARG A 88 12.86 -0.78 3.65
C ARG A 88 11.50 -0.29 3.20
N THR A 89 11.43 0.94 2.72
CA THR A 89 10.18 1.55 2.30
C THR A 89 10.14 1.68 0.79
N TYR A 90 9.00 1.30 0.23
CA TYR A 90 8.71 1.44 -1.18
C TYR A 90 7.41 2.21 -1.33
N SER A 91 7.33 3.10 -2.30
CA SER A 91 6.09 3.78 -2.65
C SER A 91 5.74 3.60 -4.12
N HIS A 92 4.44 3.67 -4.40
CA HIS A 92 3.90 3.66 -5.74
C HIS A 92 2.69 4.57 -5.80
N ALA A 93 2.61 5.37 -6.86
CA ALA A 93 1.48 6.27 -7.12
C ALA A 93 0.79 5.83 -8.40
N THR A 94 -0.52 5.61 -8.34
CA THR A 94 -1.35 5.31 -9.51
C THR A 94 -2.36 6.42 -9.73
N GLN A 95 -2.41 6.97 -10.94
CA GLN A 95 -3.38 8.00 -11.29
C GLN A 95 -4.81 7.47 -11.19
N LEU A 96 -5.67 8.16 -10.44
CA LEU A 96 -7.11 7.92 -10.33
C LEU A 96 -7.88 9.20 -10.68
N GLY A 97 -8.04 9.45 -11.98
CA GLY A 97 -8.76 10.64 -12.47
C GLY A 97 -8.12 11.94 -11.96
N LEU A 98 -8.81 12.63 -11.03
CA LEU A 98 -8.40 13.92 -10.45
C LEU A 98 -7.47 13.81 -9.23
N GLY A 99 -6.99 12.60 -8.91
CA GLY A 99 -6.04 12.37 -7.83
C GLY A 99 -5.14 11.19 -8.13
N GLU A 100 -4.37 10.82 -7.11
CA GLU A 100 -3.42 9.72 -7.14
C GLU A 100 -3.72 8.80 -5.95
N LEU A 101 -3.74 7.50 -6.22
CA LEU A 101 -3.67 6.50 -5.17
C LEU A 101 -2.20 6.27 -4.84
N TRP A 102 -1.81 6.65 -3.64
CA TRP A 102 -0.51 6.37 -3.09
C TRP A 102 -0.55 5.08 -2.26
N GLU A 103 0.42 4.22 -2.49
CA GLU A 103 0.60 2.96 -1.80
C GLU A 103 2.03 2.88 -1.26
N TRP A 104 2.19 2.62 0.03
CA TRP A 104 3.48 2.52 0.69
C TRP A 104 3.63 1.14 1.32
N ALA A 105 4.71 0.44 0.98
CA ALA A 105 5.05 -0.87 1.52
C ALA A 105 6.29 -0.75 2.41
N TYR A 106 6.13 -1.09 3.67
CA TYR A 106 7.21 -1.13 4.66
C TYR A 106 7.60 -2.59 4.90
N LEU A 107 8.79 -2.97 4.45
CA LEU A 107 9.35 -4.30 4.67
C LEU A 107 10.18 -4.27 5.95
N THR A 108 9.72 -4.92 7.01
CA THR A 108 10.44 -4.98 8.30
C THR A 108 11.13 -6.33 8.45
N VAL A 109 12.45 -6.31 8.62
CA VAL A 109 13.25 -7.51 8.92
C VAL A 109 13.49 -7.57 10.43
N ASP A 110 12.99 -8.62 11.08
CA ASP A 110 13.32 -8.92 12.47
C ASP A 110 14.62 -9.74 12.49
N PRO A 111 15.73 -9.21 13.04
CA PRO A 111 17.00 -9.93 13.08
C PRO A 111 16.96 -11.18 13.98
N LEU A 112 16.06 -11.26 14.95
CA LEU A 112 15.91 -12.42 15.83
C LEU A 112 15.04 -13.51 15.18
N HIS A 113 14.16 -13.12 14.26
CA HIS A 113 13.20 -14.00 13.57
C HIS A 113 13.25 -13.79 12.06
N ALA A 114 14.43 -13.96 11.47
CA ALA A 114 14.66 -13.74 10.04
C ALA A 114 13.83 -14.66 9.11
N ASP A 115 13.29 -15.76 9.64
CA ASP A 115 12.35 -16.66 8.97
C ASP A 115 10.91 -16.10 8.92
N ARG A 116 10.63 -14.97 9.58
CA ARG A 116 9.33 -14.31 9.58
C ARG A 116 9.41 -12.98 8.84
N ALA A 117 8.62 -12.87 7.79
CA ALA A 117 8.40 -11.61 7.10
C ALA A 117 7.21 -10.87 7.72
N THR A 118 7.39 -9.59 7.99
CA THR A 118 6.30 -8.68 8.36
C THR A 118 6.36 -7.47 7.46
N ILE A 119 5.28 -7.26 6.71
CA ILE A 119 5.14 -6.19 5.74
C ILE A 119 3.92 -5.38 6.11
N ARG A 120 4.06 -4.06 6.18
CA ARG A 120 2.91 -3.15 6.33
C ARG A 120 2.66 -2.48 4.99
N LEU A 121 1.42 -2.51 4.55
CA LEU A 121 0.97 -1.81 3.36
C LEU A 121 0.00 -0.72 3.79
N ARG A 122 0.29 0.52 3.42
CA ARG A 122 -0.58 1.67 3.67
C ARG A 122 -1.01 2.27 2.35
N ARG A 123 -2.26 2.70 2.27
CA ARG A 123 -2.81 3.36 1.08
C ARG A 123 -3.45 4.68 1.45
N PHE A 124 -3.46 5.63 0.54
CA PHE A 124 -4.24 6.86 0.69
C PHE A 124 -4.49 7.49 -0.67
N VAL A 125 -5.58 8.22 -0.79
CA VAL A 125 -5.82 9.07 -1.96
C VAL A 125 -5.17 10.42 -1.68
N HIS A 126 -4.28 10.83 -2.58
CA HIS A 126 -3.79 12.19 -2.66
C HIS A 126 -4.56 12.92 -3.75
N LEU A 127 -5.09 14.10 -3.43
CA LEU A 127 -5.75 14.96 -4.40
C LEU A 127 -4.75 16.04 -4.80
N SER A 128 -4.19 15.92 -5.99
CA SER A 128 -3.10 16.75 -6.49
C SER A 128 -3.43 18.24 -6.57
N TRP A 129 -4.72 18.61 -6.56
CA TRP A 129 -5.18 20.01 -6.57
C TRP A 129 -5.37 20.63 -5.18
N LEU A 130 -5.27 19.88 -4.08
CA LEU A 130 -5.59 20.37 -2.72
C LEU A 130 -4.40 20.91 -1.92
N GLY A 131 -3.20 21.02 -2.49
CA GLY A 131 -2.03 21.59 -1.78
C GLY A 131 -1.62 20.86 -0.49
N ALA A 132 -2.21 19.69 -0.21
CA ALA A 132 -1.88 18.86 0.94
C ALA A 132 -0.51 18.21 0.69
N GLY A 133 0.48 18.54 1.52
CA GLY A 133 1.80 17.90 1.45
C GLY A 133 1.70 16.37 1.58
N LEU A 134 2.64 15.67 0.97
CA LEU A 134 2.74 14.21 1.08
C LEU A 134 2.86 13.82 2.57
N PRO A 135 2.02 12.91 3.08
CA PRO A 135 2.12 12.50 4.47
C PRO A 135 3.46 11.78 4.68
N ASN A 136 4.33 12.36 5.51
CA ASN A 136 5.68 11.92 5.89
C ASN A 136 6.88 12.35 5.02
N GLY A 137 6.80 13.49 4.31
CA GLY A 137 8.02 14.14 3.80
C GLY A 137 8.77 13.35 2.73
N ALA A 138 8.05 12.63 1.87
CA ALA A 138 8.60 12.16 0.61
C ALA A 138 9.02 13.41 -0.19
N HIS A 139 10.33 13.53 -0.43
CA HIS A 139 10.96 14.54 -1.27
C HIS A 139 11.25 13.94 -2.64
#